data_AF-A0A1H2EWV2-F1
#
_entry.id   AF-A0A1H2EWV2-F1
#
_cell.length_a   1.000
_cell.length_b   1.000
_cell.length_c   1.000
_cell.angle_alpha   90.00
_cell.angle_beta   90.00
_cell.angle_gamma   90.00
#
_symmetry.space_group_name_H-M   'P 1'
#
loop_
_entity.id
_entity.type
_entity.pdbx_description
1 polymer ?
#
loop_
_entity_poly.entity_id
_entity_poly.type
_entity_poly.pdbx_seq_one_letter_code
_entity_poly.pdbx_strand_id
1 'polypeptide(L)'
;MNTGGQATTLPPSGVSSASQPPGPQPLLLASSSPRRREIIASLGVPFEVAGGIPFTERAERDNVALSPGELAWYNALGKALTAARLHPLRTILTADTVVSLDARVLGKPADRREAEAALRALSGRTHLVQTAYVLVFPTPEGERPRFTGDVEKTEVTFHRLTPAAIARYLDAVDVSDKAGSYAIQERGEELVRGIRGSFSNVVGLPVEAVSRLLGNAGYRAWQEL
;
A
#
# COMPACT_ATOMS: atom_id res chain seq x y z
N MET A 1 -9.16 83.03 -2.25
CA MET A 1 -9.08 81.95 -3.24
C MET A 1 -7.91 81.04 -2.87
N ASN A 2 -8.17 79.75 -2.98
CA ASN A 2 -7.29 78.58 -2.88
C ASN A 2 -6.78 78.09 -1.52
N THR A 3 -7.52 77.09 -1.04
CA THR A 3 -7.27 76.09 -0.01
C THR A 3 -6.28 75.03 -0.51
N GLY A 4 -5.17 74.80 0.21
CA GLY A 4 -4.26 73.67 -0.02
C GLY A 4 -4.37 72.65 1.11
N GLY A 5 -5.30 71.69 0.98
CA GLY A 5 -5.41 70.54 1.88
C GLY A 5 -4.47 69.41 1.44
N GLN A 6 -3.60 68.97 2.35
CA GLN A 6 -2.78 67.78 2.17
C GLN A 6 -3.65 66.52 2.26
N ALA A 7 -3.68 65.72 1.20
CA ALA A 7 -4.31 64.40 1.19
C ALA A 7 -3.31 63.34 1.68
N THR A 8 -3.43 62.96 2.95
CA THR A 8 -2.75 61.79 3.52
C THR A 8 -3.51 60.54 3.09
N THR A 9 -3.00 59.82 2.09
CA THR A 9 -3.54 58.52 1.68
C THR A 9 -3.14 57.46 2.70
N LEU A 10 -4.12 56.96 3.46
CA LEU A 10 -3.99 55.75 4.26
C LEU A 10 -3.81 54.53 3.34
N PRO A 11 -2.93 53.55 3.68
CA PRO A 11 -2.86 52.31 2.95
C PRO A 11 -4.15 51.50 3.15
N PRO A 12 -4.59 50.69 2.16
CA PRO A 12 -5.76 49.86 2.32
C PRO A 12 -5.51 48.80 3.41
N SER A 13 -6.41 48.79 4.38
CA SER A 13 -6.53 47.83 5.47
C SER A 13 -6.54 46.40 4.95
N GLY A 14 -5.89 45.51 5.71
CA GLY A 14 -5.53 44.18 5.28
C GLY A 14 -6.68 43.31 4.78
N VAL A 15 -6.43 42.64 3.67
CA VAL A 15 -7.09 41.38 3.36
C VAL A 15 -6.52 40.37 4.36
N SER A 16 -7.27 40.14 5.44
CA SER A 16 -7.04 39.00 6.32
C SER A 16 -7.07 37.75 5.45
N SER A 17 -5.90 37.17 5.19
CA SER A 17 -5.83 35.84 4.60
C SER A 17 -6.47 34.90 5.60
N ALA A 18 -7.71 34.48 5.33
CA ALA A 18 -8.29 33.35 6.03
C ALA A 18 -7.27 32.21 5.91
N SER A 19 -6.61 31.89 7.03
CA SER A 19 -5.67 30.77 7.10
C SER A 19 -6.44 29.56 6.61
N GLN A 20 -5.95 28.91 5.54
CA GLN A 20 -6.46 27.60 5.15
C GLN A 20 -6.55 26.75 6.42
N PRO A 21 -7.66 26.02 6.64
CA PRO A 21 -7.72 25.08 7.75
C PRO A 21 -6.47 24.21 7.69
N PRO A 22 -5.81 23.93 8.83
CA PRO A 22 -4.64 23.08 8.83
C PRO A 22 -5.01 21.80 8.07
N GLY A 23 -4.20 21.47 7.06
CA GLY A 23 -4.39 20.24 6.29
C GLY A 23 -4.44 19.02 7.23
N PRO A 24 -4.94 17.87 6.75
CA PRO A 24 -4.93 16.66 7.55
C PRO A 24 -3.52 16.42 8.10
N GLN A 25 -3.43 15.93 9.35
CA GLN A 25 -2.15 15.49 9.92
C GLN A 25 -1.47 14.50 8.97
N PRO A 26 -0.13 14.38 8.99
CA PRO A 26 0.56 13.40 8.17
C PRO A 26 -0.03 11.99 8.32
N LEU A 27 -0.28 11.33 7.19
CA LEU A 27 -0.80 9.97 7.13
C LEU A 27 0.15 9.03 7.88
N LEU A 28 -0.36 8.12 8.69
CA LEU A 28 0.46 7.08 9.29
C LEU A 28 0.46 5.84 8.41
N LEU A 29 1.57 5.57 7.71
CA LEU A 29 1.78 4.30 7.01
C LEU A 29 2.23 3.24 8.02
N ALA A 30 1.30 2.39 8.43
CA ALA A 30 1.55 1.28 9.35
C ALA A 30 2.05 0.04 8.59
N SER A 31 3.24 0.16 8.01
CA SER A 31 3.89 -0.92 7.25
C SER A 31 5.40 -0.89 7.37
N SER A 32 6.01 -2.08 7.47
CA SER A 32 7.46 -2.26 7.39
C SER A 32 7.98 -2.44 5.95
N SER A 33 7.10 -2.50 4.94
CA SER A 33 7.49 -2.75 3.56
C SER A 33 8.16 -1.51 2.94
N PRO A 34 9.42 -1.59 2.49
CA PRO A 34 10.09 -0.49 1.79
C PRO A 34 9.35 -0.06 0.53
N ARG A 35 8.81 -1.04 -0.23
CA ARG A 35 8.06 -0.82 -1.46
C ARG A 35 6.80 0.03 -1.24
N ARG A 36 6.06 -0.23 -0.16
CA ARG A 36 4.85 0.55 0.17
C ARG A 36 5.19 1.98 0.58
N ARG A 37 6.31 2.15 1.30
CA ARG A 37 6.84 3.48 1.66
C ARG A 37 7.22 4.27 0.40
N GLU A 38 7.91 3.64 -0.54
CA GLU A 38 8.26 4.26 -1.83
C GLU A 38 7.03 4.65 -2.63
N ILE A 39 6.02 3.76 -2.69
CA ILE A 39 4.75 4.05 -3.35
C ILE A 39 4.05 5.25 -2.70
N ILE A 40 3.90 5.30 -1.37
CA ILE A 40 3.23 6.44 -0.72
C ILE A 40 4.02 7.74 -0.91
N ALA A 41 5.35 7.68 -0.85
CA ALA A 41 6.19 8.84 -1.12
C ALA A 41 5.97 9.38 -2.54
N SER A 42 5.80 8.52 -3.55
CA SER A 42 5.54 8.95 -4.92
C SER A 42 4.18 9.62 -5.12
N LEU A 43 3.22 9.44 -4.21
CA LEU A 43 1.92 10.13 -4.25
C LEU A 43 1.98 11.60 -3.81
N GLY A 44 3.10 12.04 -3.23
CA GLY A 44 3.26 13.39 -2.68
C GLY A 44 2.50 13.64 -1.38
N VAL A 45 1.95 12.60 -0.76
CA VAL A 45 1.20 12.68 0.50
C VAL A 45 2.19 12.79 1.68
N PRO A 46 2.09 13.81 2.56
CA PRO A 46 2.88 13.83 3.78
C PRO A 46 2.54 12.64 4.66
N PHE A 47 3.54 11.86 5.05
CA PHE A 47 3.33 10.65 5.83
C PHE A 47 4.47 10.35 6.79
N GLU A 48 4.15 9.61 7.84
CA GLU A 48 5.07 9.01 8.79
C GLU A 48 4.97 7.48 8.71
N VAL A 49 6.03 6.77 9.09
CA VAL A 49 6.03 5.31 9.10
C VAL A 49 5.96 4.80 10.54
N ALA A 50 4.96 3.99 10.83
CA ALA A 50 4.92 3.15 12.02
C ALA A 50 5.38 1.73 11.63
N GLY A 51 6.67 1.45 11.80
CA GLY A 51 7.21 0.11 11.64
C GLY A 51 6.80 -0.80 12.81
N GLY A 52 6.64 -2.10 12.55
CA GLY A 52 6.51 -3.09 13.62
C GLY A 52 5.16 -3.12 14.33
N ILE A 53 4.04 -3.00 13.60
CA ILE A 53 2.72 -3.30 14.17
C ILE A 53 2.72 -4.73 14.72
N PRO A 54 2.46 -4.95 16.03
CA PRO A 54 2.56 -6.26 16.67
C PRO A 54 1.32 -7.11 16.35
N PHE A 55 1.12 -7.37 15.06
CA PHE A 55 0.09 -8.25 14.54
C PHE A 55 0.75 -9.52 14.02
N THR A 56 0.37 -10.65 14.62
CA THR A 56 0.71 -11.96 14.08
C THR A 56 -0.37 -12.35 13.07
N GLU A 57 0.03 -12.60 11.82
CA GLU A 57 -0.85 -13.16 10.80
C GLU A 57 -1.43 -14.48 11.33
N ARG A 58 -2.75 -14.55 11.49
CA ARG A 58 -3.43 -15.55 12.33
C ARG A 58 -4.37 -16.48 11.58
N ALA A 59 -4.27 -16.57 10.26
CA ALA A 59 -5.19 -17.37 9.46
C ALA A 59 -5.11 -18.89 9.76
N GLU A 60 -3.96 -19.40 10.23
CA GLU A 60 -3.81 -20.83 10.51
C GLU A 60 -4.30 -21.25 11.90
N ARG A 61 -4.51 -20.31 12.85
CA ARG A 61 -4.89 -20.65 14.24
C ARG A 61 -6.38 -20.90 14.43
N ASP A 62 -7.22 -20.26 13.62
CA ASP A 62 -8.67 -20.26 13.85
C ASP A 62 -9.41 -21.35 13.04
N ASN A 63 -8.67 -22.19 12.29
CA ASN A 63 -9.20 -23.27 11.44
C ASN A 63 -10.24 -22.77 10.40
N VAL A 64 -10.14 -21.50 9.99
CA VAL A 64 -11.02 -20.87 8.99
C VAL A 64 -10.34 -20.96 7.64
N ALA A 65 -10.97 -21.67 6.70
CA ALA A 65 -10.53 -21.71 5.31
C ALA A 65 -10.89 -20.38 4.61
N LEU A 66 -9.98 -19.40 4.66
CA LEU A 66 -10.12 -18.14 3.94
C LEU A 66 -9.62 -18.30 2.50
N SER A 67 -10.33 -17.71 1.53
CA SER A 67 -9.78 -17.49 0.20
C SER A 67 -8.57 -16.53 0.26
N PRO A 68 -7.67 -16.53 -0.74
CA PRO A 68 -6.50 -15.64 -0.74
C PRO A 68 -6.85 -14.15 -0.60
N GLY A 69 -8.00 -13.71 -1.14
CA GLY A 69 -8.48 -12.33 -0.98
C GLY A 69 -8.97 -12.03 0.44
N GLU A 70 -9.72 -12.96 1.04
CA GLU A 70 -10.17 -12.83 2.43
C GLU A 70 -8.99 -12.88 3.40
N LEU A 71 -7.96 -13.66 3.11
CA LEU A 71 -6.70 -13.68 3.87
C LEU A 71 -6.01 -12.32 3.83
N ALA A 72 -5.85 -11.74 2.64
CA ALA A 72 -5.28 -10.40 2.50
C ALA A 72 -6.09 -9.37 3.31
N TRP A 73 -7.43 -9.40 3.20
CA TRP A 73 -8.31 -8.52 3.96
C TRP A 73 -8.16 -8.71 5.47
N TYR A 74 -8.21 -9.95 5.95
CA TYR A 74 -8.07 -10.29 7.37
C TYR A 74 -6.74 -9.75 7.94
N ASN A 75 -5.64 -9.97 7.22
CA ASN A 75 -4.32 -9.49 7.64
C ASN A 75 -4.23 -7.96 7.62
N ALA A 76 -4.69 -7.31 6.55
CA ALA A 76 -4.64 -5.85 6.43
C ALA A 76 -5.51 -5.17 7.51
N LEU A 77 -6.73 -5.68 7.74
CA LEU A 77 -7.63 -5.20 8.77
C LEU A 77 -7.08 -5.45 10.17
N GLY A 78 -6.52 -6.64 10.43
CA GLY A 78 -5.88 -6.97 11.70
C GLY A 78 -4.71 -6.04 12.03
N LYS A 79 -3.88 -5.71 11.04
CA LYS A 79 -2.82 -4.68 11.13
C LYS A 79 -3.44 -3.31 11.43
N ALA A 80 -4.49 -2.93 10.71
CA ALA A 80 -5.18 -1.63 10.87
C ALA A 80 -5.75 -1.45 12.28
N LEU A 81 -6.49 -2.44 12.78
CA LEU A 81 -7.12 -2.37 14.10
C LEU A 81 -6.09 -2.40 15.24
N THR A 82 -4.96 -3.10 15.05
CA THR A 82 -3.85 -3.06 16.00
C THR A 82 -3.19 -1.68 16.02
N ALA A 83 -2.90 -1.12 14.83
CA ALA A 83 -2.33 0.22 14.71
C ALA A 83 -3.26 1.31 15.27
N ALA A 84 -4.57 1.19 15.06
CA ALA A 84 -5.58 2.12 15.56
C ALA A 84 -5.60 2.19 17.09
N ARG A 85 -5.34 1.08 17.79
CA ARG A 85 -5.24 1.06 19.26
C ARG A 85 -4.00 1.79 19.76
N LEU A 86 -2.90 1.73 19.02
CA LEU A 86 -1.64 2.38 19.37
C LEU A 86 -1.63 3.87 18.98
N HIS A 87 -2.40 4.24 17.96
CA HIS A 87 -2.42 5.59 17.37
C HIS A 87 -3.87 6.07 17.11
N PRO A 88 -4.74 6.15 18.13
CA PRO A 88 -6.18 6.35 17.95
C PRO A 88 -6.56 7.68 17.27
N LEU A 89 -5.70 8.70 17.38
CA LEU A 89 -5.95 10.03 16.82
C LEU A 89 -5.36 10.24 15.41
N ARG A 90 -4.83 9.18 14.78
CA ARG A 90 -4.18 9.26 13.46
C ARG A 90 -5.06 8.67 12.37
N THR A 91 -4.94 9.20 11.15
CA THR A 91 -5.35 8.45 9.96
C THR A 91 -4.27 7.43 9.63
N ILE A 92 -4.65 6.16 9.49
CA ILE A 92 -3.70 5.06 9.35
C ILE A 92 -3.98 4.29 8.07
N LEU A 93 -2.94 4.05 7.27
CA LEU A 93 -3.01 3.15 6.12
C LEU A 93 -2.25 1.86 6.42
N THR A 94 -2.93 0.73 6.24
CA THR A 94 -2.31 -0.60 6.21
C THR A 94 -2.58 -1.30 4.89
N ALA A 95 -1.77 -2.31 4.59
CA ALA A 95 -2.01 -3.20 3.47
C ALA A 95 -1.43 -4.59 3.72
N ASP A 96 -1.96 -5.58 3.02
CA ASP A 96 -1.45 -6.94 2.98
C ASP A 96 -1.54 -7.49 1.57
N THR A 97 -0.54 -8.24 1.13
CA THR A 97 -0.46 -8.74 -0.25
C THR A 97 -0.27 -10.24 -0.23
N VAL A 98 -1.19 -10.94 -0.87
CA VAL A 98 -1.18 -12.40 -1.02
C VAL A 98 -0.96 -12.75 -2.48
N VAL A 99 -0.02 -13.65 -2.73
CA VAL A 99 0.17 -14.28 -4.04
C VAL A 99 -0.41 -15.67 -3.98
N SER A 100 -1.23 -16.05 -4.95
CA SER A 100 -1.79 -17.41 -5.03
C SER A 100 -1.77 -17.96 -6.44
N LEU A 101 -1.47 -19.24 -6.55
CA LEU A 101 -1.66 -20.03 -7.75
C LEU A 101 -2.84 -20.95 -7.52
N ASP A 102 -3.90 -20.76 -8.29
CA ASP A 102 -5.23 -21.32 -8.00
C ASP A 102 -5.67 -20.91 -6.58
N ALA A 103 -6.01 -21.87 -5.71
CA ALA A 103 -6.37 -21.62 -4.30
C ALA A 103 -5.17 -21.67 -3.34
N ARG A 104 -3.96 -22.00 -3.82
CA ARG A 104 -2.78 -22.17 -2.97
C ARG A 104 -2.04 -20.85 -2.79
N VAL A 105 -1.93 -20.40 -1.55
CA VAL A 105 -1.10 -19.25 -1.18
C VAL A 105 0.38 -19.59 -1.32
N LEU A 106 1.13 -18.66 -1.91
CA LEU A 106 2.58 -18.70 -2.04
C LEU A 106 3.17 -17.62 -1.15
N GLY A 107 3.62 -18.03 0.03
CA GLY A 107 4.22 -17.15 1.03
C GLY A 107 5.61 -16.66 0.62
N LYS A 108 6.30 -16.07 1.61
CA LYS A 108 7.72 -15.75 1.51
C LYS A 108 8.52 -17.06 1.60
N PRO A 109 9.56 -17.25 0.77
CA PRO A 109 10.37 -18.46 0.83
C PRO A 109 11.21 -18.47 2.10
N ALA A 110 11.27 -19.62 2.80
CA ALA A 110 12.18 -19.81 3.94
C ALA A 110 13.63 -19.92 3.49
N ASP A 111 13.86 -20.46 2.28
CA ASP A 111 15.18 -20.63 1.69
C ASP A 111 15.13 -20.57 0.16
N ARG A 112 16.31 -20.65 -0.46
CA ARG A 112 16.43 -20.63 -1.93
C ARG A 112 15.70 -21.78 -2.62
N ARG A 113 15.63 -22.96 -2.00
CA ARG A 113 14.96 -24.13 -2.59
C ARG A 113 13.45 -23.90 -2.67
N GLU A 114 12.86 -23.31 -1.63
CA GLU A 114 11.46 -22.89 -1.67
C GLU A 114 11.20 -21.81 -2.71
N ALA A 115 12.13 -20.85 -2.86
CA ALA A 115 12.03 -19.82 -3.89
C ALA A 115 12.04 -20.42 -5.31
N GLU A 116 12.95 -21.36 -5.58
CA GLU A 116 12.98 -22.09 -6.85
C GLU A 116 11.70 -22.88 -7.09
N ALA A 117 11.17 -23.55 -6.06
CA ALA A 117 9.94 -24.32 -6.16
C ALA A 117 8.74 -23.42 -6.49
N ALA A 118 8.63 -22.25 -5.86
CA ALA A 118 7.60 -21.27 -6.15
C ALA A 118 7.70 -20.77 -7.61
N LEU A 119 8.88 -20.37 -8.07
CA LEU A 119 9.09 -19.89 -9.44
C LEU A 119 8.82 -21.00 -10.49
N ARG A 120 9.21 -22.25 -10.21
CA ARG A 120 8.86 -23.40 -11.06
C ARG A 120 7.35 -23.62 -11.13
N ALA A 121 6.65 -23.48 -10.01
CA ALA A 121 5.20 -23.65 -9.97
C ALA A 121 4.46 -22.57 -10.80
N LEU A 122 4.98 -21.34 -10.79
CA LEU A 122 4.42 -20.20 -11.55
C LEU A 122 4.78 -20.22 -13.04
N SER A 123 5.87 -20.87 -13.41
CA SER A 123 6.40 -20.95 -14.78
C SER A 123 5.32 -21.30 -15.82
N GLY A 124 5.12 -20.39 -16.79
CA GLY A 124 4.16 -20.55 -17.89
C GLY A 124 2.68 -20.51 -17.49
N ARG A 125 2.36 -20.09 -16.26
CA ARG A 125 1.00 -20.03 -15.73
C ARG A 125 0.59 -18.59 -15.39
N THR A 126 -0.71 -18.41 -15.21
CA THR A 126 -1.27 -17.19 -14.63
C THR A 126 -1.59 -17.44 -13.16
N HIS A 127 -1.18 -16.51 -12.31
CA HIS A 127 -1.47 -16.50 -10.88
C HIS A 127 -2.11 -15.17 -10.47
N LEU A 128 -2.60 -15.12 -9.25
CA LEU A 128 -3.24 -13.95 -8.67
C LEU A 128 -2.35 -13.27 -7.67
N VAL A 129 -2.35 -11.94 -7.70
CA VAL A 129 -1.82 -11.09 -6.65
C VAL A 129 -2.97 -10.24 -6.13
N GLN A 130 -3.24 -10.38 -4.84
CA GLN A 130 -4.36 -9.74 -4.17
C GLN A 130 -3.82 -8.87 -3.04
N THR A 131 -3.98 -7.55 -3.15
CA THR A 131 -3.60 -6.63 -2.07
C THR A 131 -4.84 -6.03 -1.44
N ALA A 132 -5.04 -6.31 -0.16
CA ALA A 132 -5.97 -5.56 0.66
C ALA A 132 -5.31 -4.28 1.17
N TYR A 133 -6.07 -3.20 1.21
CA TYR A 133 -5.65 -1.92 1.75
C TYR A 133 -6.76 -1.34 2.63
N VAL A 134 -6.40 -0.84 3.81
CA VAL A 134 -7.35 -0.36 4.81
C VAL A 134 -6.91 1.00 5.33
N LEU A 135 -7.81 1.97 5.26
CA LEU A 135 -7.66 3.29 5.85
C LEU A 135 -8.52 3.38 7.11
N VAL A 136 -7.89 3.64 8.25
CA VAL A 136 -8.55 3.90 9.53
C VAL A 136 -8.58 5.40 9.78
N PHE A 137 -9.71 5.90 10.25
CA PHE A 137 -9.87 7.30 10.62
C PHE A 137 -9.58 7.53 12.11
N PRO A 138 -9.16 8.75 12.50
CA PRO A 138 -9.08 9.14 13.90
C PRO A 138 -10.37 8.81 14.63
N THR A 139 -10.25 8.10 15.73
CA THR A 139 -11.35 7.56 16.51
C THR A 139 -11.23 8.09 17.94
N PRO A 140 -12.23 8.85 18.44
CA PRO A 140 -12.27 9.30 19.82
C PRO A 140 -12.20 8.13 20.81
N GLU A 141 -11.74 8.42 22.02
CA GLU A 141 -11.71 7.43 23.08
C GLU A 141 -13.12 6.87 23.36
N GLY A 142 -13.22 5.55 23.46
CA GLY A 142 -14.48 4.85 23.69
C GLY A 142 -15.30 4.54 22.42
N GLU A 143 -14.93 5.07 21.25
CA GLU A 143 -15.60 4.75 19.98
C GLU A 143 -14.95 3.54 19.27
N ARG A 144 -15.73 2.89 18.42
CA ARG A 144 -15.20 1.83 17.54
C ARG A 144 -14.42 2.45 16.39
N PRO A 145 -13.22 1.92 16.04
CA PRO A 145 -12.47 2.40 14.90
C PRO A 145 -13.30 2.39 13.62
N ARG A 146 -13.42 3.56 12.97
CA ARG A 146 -14.00 3.66 11.63
C ARG A 146 -12.93 3.40 10.60
N PHE A 147 -13.23 2.55 9.63
CA PHE A 147 -12.30 2.23 8.55
C PHE A 147 -13.03 2.02 7.23
N THR A 148 -12.29 2.15 6.15
CA THR A 148 -12.71 1.84 4.78
C THR A 148 -11.54 1.17 4.05
N GLY A 149 -11.81 0.41 3.00
CA GLY A 149 -10.79 -0.34 2.30
C GLY A 149 -11.41 -1.32 1.31
N ASP A 150 -10.55 -1.95 0.52
CA ASP A 150 -10.96 -3.00 -0.42
C ASP A 150 -9.78 -3.95 -0.70
N VAL A 151 -10.01 -4.94 -1.56
CA VAL A 151 -9.00 -5.86 -2.09
C VAL A 151 -8.86 -5.67 -3.60
N GLU A 152 -7.69 -5.22 -4.03
CA GLU A 152 -7.36 -5.15 -5.46
C GLU A 152 -6.81 -6.50 -5.95
N LYS A 153 -7.33 -6.99 -7.07
CA LYS A 153 -6.92 -8.27 -7.68
C LYS A 153 -6.21 -8.03 -9.01
N THR A 154 -5.09 -8.69 -9.22
CA THR A 154 -4.34 -8.61 -10.47
C THR A 154 -3.87 -9.99 -10.91
N GLU A 155 -4.08 -10.30 -12.18
CA GLU A 155 -3.55 -11.49 -12.82
C GLU A 155 -2.16 -11.21 -13.37
N VAL A 156 -1.21 -12.11 -13.08
CA VAL A 156 0.15 -12.04 -13.60
C VAL A 156 0.43 -13.35 -14.33
N THR A 157 0.84 -13.26 -15.59
CA THR A 157 1.21 -14.42 -16.41
C THR A 157 2.71 -14.48 -16.56
N PHE A 158 3.32 -15.60 -16.18
CA PHE A 158 4.75 -15.81 -16.38
C PHE A 158 5.07 -16.40 -17.76
N HIS A 159 6.28 -16.10 -18.25
CA HIS A 159 6.92 -16.88 -19.29
C HIS A 159 7.14 -18.32 -18.82
N ARG A 160 7.36 -19.24 -19.77
CA ARG A 160 7.87 -20.56 -19.42
C ARG A 160 9.36 -20.43 -19.09
N LEU A 161 9.69 -20.58 -17.81
CA LEU A 161 11.02 -20.42 -17.26
C LEU A 161 11.80 -21.74 -17.30
N THR A 162 13.07 -21.66 -17.68
CA THR A 162 14.02 -22.77 -17.55
C THR A 162 14.68 -22.78 -16.16
N PRO A 163 15.22 -23.91 -15.70
CA PRO A 163 15.96 -23.95 -14.44
C PRO A 163 17.10 -22.93 -14.37
N ALA A 164 17.82 -22.72 -15.48
CA ALA A 164 18.91 -21.74 -15.56
C ALA A 164 18.40 -20.29 -15.44
N ALA A 165 17.25 -19.96 -16.05
CA ALA A 165 16.64 -18.64 -15.92
C ALA A 165 16.20 -18.35 -14.47
N ILE A 166 15.60 -19.33 -13.80
CA ILE A 166 15.21 -19.23 -12.39
C ILE A 166 16.44 -18.99 -11.50
N ALA A 167 17.50 -19.78 -11.66
CA ALA A 167 18.72 -19.62 -10.88
C ALA A 167 19.34 -18.23 -11.07
N ARG A 168 19.49 -17.79 -12.33
CA ARG A 168 20.03 -16.46 -12.67
C ARG A 168 19.19 -15.33 -12.08
N TYR A 169 17.87 -15.46 -12.08
CA TYR A 169 16.98 -14.47 -11.46
C TYR A 169 17.20 -14.40 -9.94
N LEU A 170 17.22 -15.55 -9.26
CA LEU A 170 17.44 -15.63 -7.81
C LEU A 170 18.85 -15.22 -7.36
N ASP A 171 19.84 -15.27 -8.26
CA ASP A 171 21.17 -14.72 -8.01
C ASP A 171 21.20 -13.19 -8.06
N ALA A 172 20.26 -12.58 -8.78
CA ALA A 172 20.24 -11.15 -9.01
C ALA A 172 19.20 -10.40 -8.17
N VAL A 173 18.17 -11.08 -7.67
CA VAL A 173 17.07 -10.48 -6.93
C VAL A 173 16.94 -11.18 -5.57
N ASP A 174 17.07 -10.42 -4.50
CA ASP A 174 16.74 -10.92 -3.16
C ASP A 174 15.22 -11.09 -3.06
N VAL A 175 14.75 -12.30 -2.80
CA VAL A 175 13.30 -12.62 -2.71
C VAL A 175 12.86 -13.05 -1.32
N SER A 176 13.76 -12.99 -0.33
CA SER A 176 13.51 -13.45 1.03
C SER A 176 12.29 -12.81 1.70
N ASP A 177 12.01 -11.54 1.37
CA ASP A 177 10.87 -10.78 1.90
C ASP A 177 9.63 -10.77 0.98
N LYS A 178 9.64 -11.54 -0.12
CA LYS A 178 8.68 -11.40 -1.23
C LYS A 178 7.78 -12.64 -1.37
N ALA A 179 6.48 -12.43 -1.18
CA ALA A 179 5.48 -13.46 -1.44
C ALA A 179 5.53 -13.90 -2.91
N GLY A 180 5.43 -15.20 -3.16
CA GLY A 180 5.58 -15.77 -4.50
C GLY A 180 7.02 -15.81 -5.03
N SER A 181 8.01 -15.36 -4.24
CA SER A 181 9.44 -15.42 -4.56
C SER A 181 9.86 -14.62 -5.80
N TYR A 182 9.21 -13.48 -6.08
CA TYR A 182 9.61 -12.56 -7.15
C TYR A 182 9.28 -11.10 -6.81
N ALA A 183 9.91 -10.16 -7.50
CA ALA A 183 9.63 -8.73 -7.46
C ALA A 183 9.43 -8.24 -8.89
N ILE A 184 8.22 -7.82 -9.25
CA ILE A 184 7.93 -7.40 -10.61
C ILE A 184 8.67 -6.12 -11.03
N GLN A 185 9.04 -5.28 -10.06
CA GLN A 185 9.82 -4.06 -10.27
C GLN A 185 11.34 -4.32 -10.36
N GLU A 186 11.80 -5.54 -10.07
CA GLU A 186 13.22 -5.93 -10.09
C GLU A 186 13.39 -7.08 -11.08
N ARG A 187 13.78 -6.77 -12.33
CA ARG A 187 13.93 -7.75 -13.42
C ARG A 187 12.65 -8.53 -13.76
N GLY A 188 11.48 -7.90 -13.56
CA GLY A 188 10.18 -8.51 -13.85
C GLY A 188 10.01 -8.89 -15.33
N GLU A 189 10.68 -8.18 -16.24
CA GLU A 189 10.70 -8.46 -17.68
C GLU A 189 11.25 -9.85 -18.04
N GLU A 190 12.01 -10.47 -17.13
CA GLU A 190 12.54 -11.83 -17.34
C GLU A 190 11.55 -12.93 -16.96
N LEU A 191 10.57 -12.58 -16.12
CA LEU A 191 9.59 -13.51 -15.57
C LEU A 191 8.21 -13.31 -16.18
N VAL A 192 7.77 -12.07 -16.32
CA VAL A 192 6.39 -11.69 -16.57
C VAL A 192 6.14 -11.47 -18.06
N ARG A 193 5.23 -12.29 -18.59
CA ARG A 193 4.71 -12.18 -19.95
C ARG A 193 3.64 -11.10 -20.08
N GLY A 194 2.84 -10.90 -19.04
CA GLY A 194 1.74 -9.95 -19.06
C GLY A 194 1.07 -9.81 -17.71
N ILE A 195 0.37 -8.68 -17.55
CA ILE A 195 -0.39 -8.31 -16.36
C ILE A 195 -1.79 -7.91 -16.82
N ARG A 196 -2.82 -8.35 -16.08
CA ARG A 196 -4.18 -7.85 -16.22
C ARG A 196 -4.65 -7.35 -14.85
N GLY A 197 -4.69 -6.03 -14.70
CA GLY A 197 -4.93 -5.33 -13.45
C GLY A 197 -3.85 -4.29 -13.19
N SER A 198 -3.57 -4.01 -11.92
CA SER A 198 -2.67 -2.94 -11.50
C SER A 198 -1.24 -3.44 -11.25
N PHE A 199 -0.26 -2.84 -11.93
CA PHE A 199 1.16 -3.11 -11.67
C PHE A 199 1.53 -2.78 -10.21
N SER A 200 1.08 -1.63 -9.71
CA SER A 200 1.35 -1.21 -8.32
C SER A 200 0.72 -2.14 -7.28
N ASN A 201 -0.42 -2.77 -7.60
CA ASN A 201 -1.00 -3.83 -6.78
C ASN A 201 -0.03 -5.01 -6.64
N VAL A 202 0.63 -5.41 -7.73
CA VAL A 202 1.62 -6.50 -7.71
C VAL A 202 2.86 -6.13 -6.90
N VAL A 203 3.30 -4.87 -6.97
CA VAL A 203 4.42 -4.37 -6.14
C VAL A 203 4.05 -4.38 -4.64
N GLY A 204 2.77 -4.19 -4.32
CA GLY A 204 2.21 -4.41 -2.99
C GLY A 204 1.33 -3.28 -2.46
N LEU A 205 0.95 -2.30 -3.28
CA LEU A 205 -0.04 -1.28 -2.94
C LEU A 205 -0.70 -0.68 -4.20
N PRO A 206 -2.02 -0.83 -4.40
CA PRO A 206 -2.69 -0.35 -5.61
C PRO A 206 -2.83 1.17 -5.61
N VAL A 207 -1.93 1.85 -6.33
CA VAL A 207 -1.78 3.32 -6.34
C VAL A 207 -3.09 4.03 -6.67
N GLU A 208 -3.77 3.64 -7.73
CA GLU A 208 -5.00 4.33 -8.17
C GLU A 208 -6.08 4.25 -7.09
N ALA A 209 -6.32 3.05 -6.55
CA ALA A 209 -7.34 2.81 -5.56
C ALA A 209 -7.01 3.50 -4.22
N VAL A 210 -5.75 3.42 -3.79
CA VAL A 210 -5.28 4.11 -2.57
C VAL A 210 -5.30 5.63 -2.74
N SER A 211 -4.96 6.17 -3.91
CA SER A 211 -5.02 7.62 -4.16
C SER A 211 -6.45 8.13 -4.05
N ARG A 212 -7.42 7.41 -4.62
CA ARG A 212 -8.85 7.72 -4.48
C ARG A 212 -9.31 7.65 -3.03
N LEU A 213 -8.88 6.62 -2.30
CA LEU A 213 -9.20 6.43 -0.88
C LEU A 213 -8.68 7.58 -0.02
N LEU A 214 -7.43 8.00 -0.27
CA LEU A 214 -6.78 9.12 0.42
C LEU A 214 -7.42 10.47 0.04
N GLY A 215 -7.78 10.66 -1.24
CA GLY A 215 -8.53 11.82 -1.72
C GLY A 215 -9.86 12.00 -0.99
N ASN A 216 -10.63 10.93 -0.85
CA ASN A 216 -11.89 10.93 -0.10
C ASN A 216 -11.70 11.25 1.40
N ALA A 217 -10.51 10.99 1.94
CA ALA A 217 -10.12 11.32 3.31
C ALA A 217 -9.49 12.72 3.46
N GLY A 218 -9.45 13.52 2.39
CA GLY A 218 -8.94 14.90 2.40
C GLY A 218 -7.44 15.06 2.14
N TYR A 219 -6.74 13.99 1.76
CA TYR A 219 -5.33 14.06 1.35
C TYR A 219 -5.23 14.38 -0.15
N ARG A 220 -4.27 15.24 -0.51
CA ARG A 220 -3.94 15.50 -1.92
C ARG A 220 -2.96 14.44 -2.43
N ALA A 221 -3.50 13.33 -2.94
CA ALA A 221 -2.73 12.27 -3.59
C ALA A 221 -2.83 12.44 -5.11
N TRP A 222 -1.68 12.60 -5.78
CA TRP A 222 -1.56 13.07 -7.17
C TRP A 222 -2.11 14.50 -7.33
N GLN A 223 -1.27 15.42 -7.80
CA GLN A 223 -1.78 16.72 -8.26
C GLN A 223 -2.79 16.42 -9.37
N GLU A 224 -4.00 16.96 -9.23
CA GLU A 224 -5.04 16.98 -10.24
C GLU A 224 -4.39 17.13 -11.63
N LEU A 225 -4.55 16.13 -12.50
CA LEU A 225 -4.35 16.31 -13.93
C LEU A 225 -5.56 17.04 -14.50
#